data_AF-A0A7V3I2D8-F1
#
_entry.id   AF-A0A7V3I2D8-F1
#
_cell.length_a   1.000
_cell.length_b   1.000
_cell.length_c   1.000
_cell.angle_alpha   90.00
_cell.angle_beta   90.00
_cell.angle_gamma   90.00
#
_symmetry.space_group_name_H-M   'P 1'
#
loop_
_entity.id
_entity.type
_entity.pdbx_description
1 polymer ?
#
loop_
_entity_poly.entity_id
_entity_poly.type
_entity_poly.pdbx_seq_one_letter_code
_entity_poly.pdbx_strand_id
1 'polypeptide(L)' 'PAMIHVDLYRLLDSPGADLLGELDSLDLDTDLQDAVVVVEWGEGIAERLSERHLDVRLERVSHSDVRLATWRWAR' A
#
# COMPACT_ATOMS: atom_id res chain seq x y z
N PRO A 1 10.41 9.78 -11.10
CA PRO A 1 9.44 8.66 -11.01
C PRO A 1 8.00 9.18 -10.93
N ALA A 2 7.07 8.48 -11.59
CA ALA A 2 5.64 8.70 -11.37
C ALA A 2 5.25 8.25 -9.95
N MET A 3 4.06 8.63 -9.48
CA MET A 3 3.53 8.15 -8.20
C MET A 3 2.13 7.55 -8.43
N ILE A 4 1.96 6.32 -7.96
CA ILE A 4 0.69 5.59 -8.01
C ILE A 4 0.21 5.45 -6.58
N HIS A 5 -1.03 5.88 -6.33
CA HIS A 5 -1.66 5.78 -5.02
C HIS A 5 -2.80 4.76 -5.07
N VAL A 6 -2.78 3.81 -4.16
CA VAL A 6 -3.74 2.73 -4.05
C VAL A 6 -4.34 2.76 -2.64
N ASP A 7 -5.67 2.82 -2.53
CA ASP A 7 -6.39 2.74 -1.26
C ASP A 7 -7.24 1.47 -1.24
N LEU A 8 -6.84 0.53 -0.37
CA LEU A 8 -7.48 -0.78 -0.29
C LEU A 8 -8.62 -0.85 0.71
N TYR A 9 -8.93 0.24 1.43
CA TYR A 9 -9.95 0.24 2.48
C TYR A 9 -11.28 -0.36 2.02
N ARG A 10 -11.75 0.01 0.83
CA ARG A 10 -13.03 -0.48 0.27
C ARG A 10 -12.99 -1.92 -0.19
N LEU A 11 -11.80 -2.43 -0.50
CA LEU A 11 -11.61 -3.79 -0.99
C LEU A 11 -11.48 -4.78 0.17
N LEU A 12 -11.09 -4.32 1.36
CA LEU A 12 -11.13 -5.11 2.60
C LEU A 12 -12.55 -5.54 3.00
N ASP A 13 -13.57 -4.74 2.63
CA ASP A 13 -14.98 -5.07 2.88
C ASP A 13 -15.55 -6.14 1.92
N SER A 14 -14.78 -6.54 0.90
CA SER A 14 -15.15 -7.56 -0.09
C SER A 14 -14.31 -8.82 0.10
N PRO A 15 -14.64 -9.70 1.06
CA PRO A 15 -13.90 -10.94 1.26
C PRO A 15 -13.98 -11.82 0.00
N GLY A 16 -12.83 -12.01 -0.65
CA GLY A 16 -12.71 -12.80 -1.87
C GLY A 16 -12.57 -12.02 -3.17
N ALA A 17 -12.56 -10.69 -3.14
CA ALA A 17 -12.10 -9.89 -4.28
C ALA A 17 -10.63 -10.21 -4.54
N ASP A 18 -10.32 -10.69 -5.75
CA ASP A 18 -8.94 -10.89 -6.20
C ASP A 18 -8.30 -9.53 -6.49
N LEU A 19 -7.89 -8.88 -5.41
CA LEU A 19 -7.23 -7.58 -5.41
C LEU A 19 -6.03 -7.52 -6.35
N LEU A 20 -5.29 -8.62 -6.47
CA LEU A 20 -4.16 -8.69 -7.38
C LEU A 20 -4.61 -8.92 -8.80
N GLY A 21 -5.64 -9.73 -9.04
CA GLY A 21 -6.27 -9.83 -10.36
C GLY A 21 -6.80 -8.48 -10.85
N GLU A 22 -7.36 -7.64 -9.97
CA GLU A 22 -7.78 -6.27 -10.32
C GLU A 22 -6.58 -5.36 -10.60
N LEU A 23 -5.50 -5.42 -9.81
CA LEU A 23 -4.28 -4.64 -10.06
C LEU A 23 -3.55 -5.08 -11.35
N ASP A 24 -3.49 -6.38 -11.62
CA ASP A 24 -2.95 -6.96 -12.86
C ASP A 24 -3.81 -6.52 -14.06
N SER A 25 -5.13 -6.43 -13.91
CA SER A 25 -6.04 -5.96 -14.97
C SER A 25 -5.83 -4.49 -15.34
N LEU A 26 -5.18 -3.71 -14.47
CA LEU A 26 -4.85 -2.31 -14.73
C LEU A 26 -3.54 -2.14 -15.53
N ASP A 27 -2.88 -3.23 -15.96
CA ASP A 27 -1.63 -3.24 -16.75
C ASP A 27 -0.52 -2.37 -16.11
N LEU A 28 -0.51 -2.28 -14.78
CA LEU A 28 0.39 -1.39 -14.04
C LEU A 28 1.82 -1.91 -13.99
N ASP A 29 2.09 -3.18 -14.32
CA ASP A 29 3.38 -3.84 -14.15
C ASP A 29 4.58 -3.06 -14.67
N THR A 30 4.45 -2.43 -15.84
CA THR A 30 5.53 -1.64 -16.45
C THR A 30 5.68 -0.29 -15.76
N ASP A 31 4.56 0.33 -15.35
CA ASP A 31 4.57 1.62 -14.67
C ASP A 31 5.03 1.49 -13.20
N LEU A 32 4.73 0.38 -12.52
CA LEU A 32 5.14 0.12 -11.13
C LEU A 32 6.67 0.02 -10.99
N GLN A 33 7.38 -0.43 -12.04
CA GLN A 33 8.84 -0.53 -12.05
C GLN A 33 9.51 0.87 -12.05
N ASP A 34 8.87 1.85 -12.67
CA ASP A 34 9.37 3.24 -12.82
C ASP A 34 8.64 4.26 -11.90
N ALA A 35 7.68 3.78 -11.12
CA ALA A 35 6.87 4.58 -10.20
C ALA A 35 7.14 4.26 -8.73
N VAL A 36 6.84 5.24 -7.88
CA VAL A 36 6.69 5.03 -6.44
C VAL A 36 5.24 4.67 -6.17
N VAL A 37 5.02 3.52 -5.57
CA VAL A 37 3.69 3.01 -5.23
C VAL A 37 3.43 3.24 -3.75
N VAL A 38 2.34 3.92 -3.43
CA VAL A 38 1.90 4.15 -2.06
C VAL A 38 0.58 3.42 -1.86
N VAL A 39 0.57 2.45 -0.95
CA VAL A 39 -0.61 1.62 -0.66
C VAL A 39 -1.11 1.92 0.75
N GLU A 40 -2.32 2.43 0.87
CA GLU A 40 -3.03 2.54 2.15
C GLU A 40 -3.80 1.25 2.44
N TRP A 41 -3.80 0.83 3.71
CA TRP A 41 -4.40 -0.43 4.18
C TRP A 41 -3.84 -1.68 3.46
N GLY A 42 -2.58 -1.61 3.02
CA GLY A 42 -1.90 -2.63 2.25
C GLY A 42 -1.19 -3.74 3.02
N GLU A 43 -1.35 -3.82 4.35
CA GLU A 43 -0.73 -4.88 5.16
C GLU A 43 -1.18 -6.26 4.65
N GLY A 44 -0.23 -7.15 4.32
CA GLY A 44 -0.49 -8.45 3.71
C GLY A 44 -0.66 -8.46 2.17
N ILE A 45 -0.74 -7.29 1.53
CA ILE A 45 -0.82 -7.12 0.07
C ILE A 45 0.46 -6.52 -0.50
N ALA A 46 1.06 -5.54 0.18
CA ALA A 46 2.27 -4.85 -0.28
C ALA A 46 3.48 -5.80 -0.45
N GLU A 47 3.56 -6.83 0.38
CA GLU A 47 4.55 -7.91 0.33
C GLU A 47 4.52 -8.67 -1.00
N ARG A 48 3.36 -8.70 -1.67
CA ARG A 48 3.16 -9.37 -2.96
C ARG A 48 3.49 -8.47 -4.14
N LEU A 49 3.45 -7.16 -3.95
CA LEU A 49 3.77 -6.15 -4.99
C LEU A 49 5.28 -5.90 -5.12
N SER A 50 6.04 -6.04 -4.04
CA SER A 50 7.48 -5.90 -4.08
C SER A 50 8.18 -6.68 -2.98
N GLU A 51 9.26 -7.37 -3.35
CA GLU A 51 10.19 -8.03 -2.41
C GLU A 51 10.81 -7.05 -1.41
N ARG A 52 10.81 -5.74 -1.70
CA ARG A 52 11.30 -4.73 -0.76
C ARG A 52 10.40 -3.50 -0.78
N HIS A 53 9.73 -3.26 0.33
CA HIS A 53 8.86 -2.10 0.51
C HIS A 53 9.18 -1.36 1.82
N LEU A 54 8.76 -0.09 1.88
CA LEU A 54 8.84 0.71 3.10
C LEU A 54 7.50 0.58 3.83
N ASP A 55 7.50 -0.12 4.96
CA ASP A 55 6.35 -0.21 5.86
C ASP A 55 6.32 1.05 6.71
N VAL A 56 5.21 1.80 6.64
CA VAL A 56 5.00 3.06 7.37
C VAL A 56 3.75 2.94 8.21
N ARG A 57 3.91 3.10 9.53
CA ARG A 57 2.82 3.08 10.50
C ARG A 57 2.58 4.48 11.05
N LEU A 58 1.31 4.90 11.01
CA LEU A 58 0.87 6.17 11.59
C LEU A 58 0.02 5.92 12.83
N GLU A 59 0.46 6.44 13.97
CA GLU A 59 -0.26 6.30 15.25
C GLU A 59 -0.78 7.66 15.72
N ARG A 60 -2.05 7.69 16.15
CA ARG A 60 -2.64 8.91 16.71
C ARG A 60 -2.18 9.11 18.15
N VAL A 61 -1.67 10.30 18.46
CA VAL A 61 -1.45 10.71 19.86
C VAL A 61 -2.80 11.06 20.48
N SER A 62 -3.11 10.44 21.63
CA SER A 62 -4.36 10.66 22.35
C SER A 62 -4.59 12.13 22.68
N HIS A 63 -5.81 12.61 22.46
CA HIS A 63 -6.22 13.99 22.73
C HIS A 63 -5.40 15.08 22.01
N SER A 64 -4.81 14.75 20.87
CA SER A 64 -3.99 15.67 20.08
C SER A 64 -4.23 15.46 18.58
N ASP A 65 -3.87 16.45 17.76
CA ASP A 65 -3.81 16.33 16.30
C ASP A 65 -2.44 15.86 15.79
N VAL A 66 -1.51 15.57 16.68
CA VAL A 66 -0.19 15.00 16.35
C VAL A 66 -0.29 13.51 16.02
N ARG A 67 0.45 13.08 14.99
CA ARG A 67 0.63 11.68 14.60
C ARG A 67 2.10 11.30 14.68
N LEU A 68 2.39 10.10 15.15
CA LEU A 68 3.72 9.51 15.12
C LEU A 68 3.83 8.62 13.90
N ALA A 69 4.80 8.93 13.03
CA ALA A 69 5.16 8.08 11.92
C ALA A 69 6.37 7.24 12.31
N THR A 70 6.23 5.91 12.27
CA THR A 70 7.34 4.98 12.36
C THR A 70 7.46 4.25 11.03
N TRP A 71 8.68 3.94 10.61
CA TRP A 71 8.89 3.24 9.34
C TRP A 71 10.04 2.26 9.42
N ARG A 72 9.97 1.23 8.59
CA ARG A 72 11.04 0.25 8.42
C ARG A 72 11.06 -0.27 6.99
N TRP A 73 12.25 -0.64 6.53
CA TRP A 73 12.34 -1.45 5.32
C TRP A 73 11.93 -2.89 5.65
N ALA A 74 10.90 -3.36 4.98
CA ALA A 74 10.54 -4.78 4.95
C ALA A 74 11.21 -5.45 3.75
N ARG A 75 11.54 -6.72 3.93
CA ARG A 75 12.08 -7.64 2.92
C ARG A 75 11.20 -8.87 2.85
#